data_AF-A0A497SFR2-F1
#
_entry.id   AF-A0A497SFR2-F1
#
_cell.length_a   1.000
_cell.length_b   1.000
_cell.length_c   1.000
_cell.angle_alpha   90.00
_cell.angle_beta   90.00
_cell.angle_gamma   90.00
#
_symmetry.space_group_name_H-M   'P 1'
#
loop_
_entity.id
_entity.type
_entity.pdbx_description
1 polymer ?
#
loop_
_entity_poly.entity_id
_entity_poly.type
_entity_poly.pdbx_seq_one_letter_code
_entity_poly.pdbx_strand_id
1 'polypeptide(L)'
;MVDGSPWPKVSIVTPSYNQGQFLEETIRSVLLQGYPNLEYIIIDGGSQDNSVEIIKKYEPWLAYWVSEPDKGQAHAVNKGLKRATGHILAWVNSDDLYAKWAIHEVAQYLRQNRDIDVLYGDCLFINLDGKKIKYVRGFDYSPIRLFVGSIPQPSTFFRERVLKHGFLDESLDYTFDYEFWLRLNDRYQFKYLPTLLSYFRLHESSKTVSGQLGMQKETYKLLKRHLQNSMLPYSIRRRLTTLADWRLAIIAWILGESSEVPMYLSAVKEHLIHKISFIQAGVFTFIFIPSIKHMSCVDIRKNDTLIRKFCEHIPVRSKSTLMMKLLSQYYLTLAVEKKSPILFIKGVAKNPFYSMMLVKRRIWLSRIFKGLPWELWKTLI
;
A
#
# COMPACT_ATOMS: atom_id res chain seq x y z
N MET A 1 -28.88 -2.02 17.65
CA MET A 1 -27.82 -3.03 17.79
C MET A 1 -28.34 -4.22 18.58
N VAL A 2 -27.59 -5.33 18.69
CA VAL A 2 -28.02 -6.54 19.42
C VAL A 2 -28.40 -6.22 20.88
N ASP A 3 -27.79 -5.21 21.48
CA ASP A 3 -28.06 -4.71 22.83
C ASP A 3 -29.11 -3.58 22.90
N GLY A 4 -29.87 -3.34 21.81
CA GLY A 4 -30.91 -2.30 21.76
C GLY A 4 -30.41 -0.86 21.56
N SER A 5 -29.09 -0.60 21.65
CA SER A 5 -28.54 0.73 21.41
C SER A 5 -28.65 1.16 19.93
N PRO A 6 -28.70 2.47 19.63
CA PRO A 6 -28.79 2.96 18.25
C PRO A 6 -27.52 2.59 17.46
N TRP A 7 -27.70 2.28 16.17
CA TRP A 7 -26.57 2.06 15.26
C TRP A 7 -25.85 3.39 14.99
N PRO A 8 -24.50 3.46 15.09
CA PRO A 8 -23.74 4.64 14.70
C PRO A 8 -24.06 5.07 13.27
N LYS A 9 -24.10 6.36 12.98
CA LYS A 9 -24.22 6.81 11.60
C LYS A 9 -22.89 6.59 10.87
N VAL A 10 -22.92 5.87 9.76
CA VAL A 10 -21.74 5.61 8.90
C VAL A 10 -21.95 6.31 7.58
N SER A 11 -21.05 7.22 7.21
CA SER A 11 -21.07 7.89 5.91
C SER A 11 -20.05 7.27 4.97
N ILE A 12 -20.53 6.80 3.82
CA ILE A 12 -19.69 6.26 2.75
C ILE A 12 -19.75 7.23 1.58
N VAL A 13 -18.58 7.60 1.06
CA VAL A 13 -18.44 8.42 -0.14
C VAL A 13 -17.94 7.56 -1.30
N THR A 14 -18.60 7.62 -2.45
CA THR A 14 -18.10 7.01 -3.69
C THR A 14 -17.78 8.10 -4.71
N PRO A 15 -16.50 8.37 -5.01
CA PRO A 15 -16.13 9.15 -6.20
C PRO A 15 -16.35 8.32 -7.46
N SER A 16 -16.88 8.93 -8.52
CA SER A 16 -17.13 8.29 -9.82
C SER A 16 -16.70 9.20 -10.95
N TYR A 17 -16.06 8.66 -11.99
CA TYR A 17 -15.80 9.38 -13.24
C TYR A 17 -15.56 8.39 -14.39
N ASN A 18 -16.50 8.27 -15.32
CA ASN A 18 -16.48 7.33 -16.44
C ASN A 18 -16.25 5.86 -16.03
N GLN A 19 -16.98 5.39 -15.01
CA GLN A 19 -16.84 4.04 -14.43
C GLN A 19 -18.18 3.28 -14.40
N GLY A 20 -19.09 3.58 -15.33
CA GLY A 20 -20.43 2.98 -15.37
C GLY A 20 -20.40 1.45 -15.44
N GLN A 21 -19.37 0.87 -16.06
CA GLN A 21 -19.18 -0.59 -16.11
C GLN A 21 -18.99 -1.26 -14.73
N PHE A 22 -18.55 -0.54 -13.69
CA PHE A 22 -18.32 -1.08 -12.35
C PHE A 22 -19.23 -0.45 -11.29
N LEU A 23 -19.70 0.77 -11.52
CA LEU A 23 -20.36 1.60 -10.53
C LEU A 23 -21.59 0.92 -9.91
N GLU A 24 -22.40 0.22 -10.71
CA GLU A 24 -23.59 -0.48 -10.19
C GLU A 24 -23.22 -1.57 -9.18
N GLU A 25 -22.14 -2.33 -9.42
CA GLU A 25 -21.68 -3.37 -8.49
C GLU A 25 -21.20 -2.74 -7.18
N THR A 26 -20.47 -1.63 -7.27
CA THR A 26 -20.02 -0.84 -6.12
C THR A 26 -21.19 -0.32 -5.29
N ILE A 27 -22.17 0.34 -5.91
CA ILE A 27 -23.38 0.83 -5.24
C ILE A 27 -24.10 -0.29 -4.52
N ARG A 28 -24.29 -1.43 -5.20
CA ARG A 28 -24.92 -2.61 -4.60
C ARG A 28 -24.11 -3.15 -3.43
N SER A 29 -22.78 -3.17 -3.50
CA SER A 29 -21.93 -3.65 -2.40
C SER A 29 -22.08 -2.83 -1.13
N VAL A 30 -22.35 -1.52 -1.25
CA VAL A 30 -22.60 -0.60 -0.13
C VAL A 30 -24.03 -0.75 0.39
N LEU A 31 -25.03 -0.67 -0.49
CA LEU A 31 -26.45 -0.73 -0.08
C LEU A 31 -26.85 -2.10 0.48
N LEU A 32 -26.34 -3.18 -0.11
CA LEU A 32 -26.62 -4.56 0.33
C LEU A 32 -25.88 -4.95 1.60
N GLN A 33 -25.09 -4.05 2.21
CA GLN A 33 -24.67 -4.24 3.60
C GLN A 33 -25.87 -4.32 4.52
N GLY A 34 -27.01 -3.69 4.17
CA GLY A 34 -28.21 -3.65 5.01
C GLY A 34 -27.99 -2.90 6.31
N TYR A 35 -27.07 -1.93 6.32
CA TYR A 35 -26.69 -1.20 7.53
C TYR A 35 -27.76 -0.16 7.90
N PRO A 36 -28.37 -0.21 9.10
CA PRO A 36 -29.58 0.58 9.38
C PRO A 36 -29.42 2.10 9.44
N ASN A 37 -28.20 2.60 9.66
CA ASN A 37 -27.92 4.03 9.79
C ASN A 37 -26.82 4.46 8.80
N LEU A 38 -26.97 4.02 7.55
CA LEU A 38 -26.08 4.33 6.45
C LEU A 38 -26.43 5.70 5.85
N GLU A 39 -25.41 6.51 5.64
CA GLU A 39 -25.47 7.69 4.78
C GLU A 39 -24.60 7.42 3.56
N TYR A 40 -25.21 7.26 2.39
CA TYR A 40 -24.47 6.96 1.18
C TYR A 40 -24.45 8.16 0.23
N ILE A 41 -23.25 8.62 -0.10
CA ILE A 41 -22.99 9.83 -0.88
C ILE A 41 -22.21 9.46 -2.14
N ILE A 42 -22.70 9.85 -3.31
CA ILE A 42 -21.99 9.63 -4.58
C ILE A 42 -21.62 10.98 -5.21
N ILE A 43 -20.34 11.17 -5.53
CA ILE A 43 -19.85 12.38 -6.20
C ILE A 43 -19.31 11.96 -7.56
N ASP A 44 -20.04 12.28 -8.61
CA ASP A 44 -19.66 12.01 -9.98
C ASP A 44 -18.97 13.23 -10.61
N GLY A 45 -17.82 13.01 -11.26
CA GLY A 45 -16.95 14.04 -11.84
C GLY A 45 -17.40 14.61 -13.18
N GLY A 46 -18.69 14.50 -13.51
CA GLY A 46 -19.22 14.87 -14.83
C GLY A 46 -18.98 13.80 -15.87
N SER A 47 -19.32 12.55 -15.54
CA SER A 47 -19.18 11.39 -16.42
C SER A 47 -19.97 11.56 -17.73
N GLN A 48 -19.41 11.01 -18.82
CA GLN A 48 -20.02 11.00 -20.16
C GLN A 48 -20.45 9.59 -20.60
N ASP A 49 -20.16 8.58 -19.79
CA ASP A 49 -20.70 7.22 -19.97
C ASP A 49 -22.05 7.06 -19.26
N ASN A 50 -22.50 5.82 -19.06
CA ASN A 50 -23.79 5.52 -18.43
C ASN A 50 -23.79 5.65 -16.88
N SER A 51 -22.78 6.29 -16.28
CA SER A 51 -22.67 6.41 -14.82
C SER A 51 -23.84 7.17 -14.19
N VAL A 52 -24.30 8.25 -14.81
CA VAL A 52 -25.39 9.09 -14.27
C VAL A 52 -26.72 8.34 -14.30
N GLU A 53 -26.99 7.57 -15.36
CA GLU A 53 -28.17 6.71 -15.49
C GLU A 53 -28.18 5.64 -14.39
N ILE A 54 -27.01 5.03 -14.11
CA ILE A 54 -26.85 4.08 -13.01
C ILE A 54 -27.12 4.76 -11.67
N ILE A 55 -26.55 5.95 -11.40
CA ILE A 55 -26.76 6.66 -10.13
C ILE A 55 -28.25 6.97 -9.92
N LYS A 56 -28.95 7.48 -10.94
CA LYS A 56 -30.38 7.80 -10.89
C LYS A 56 -31.25 6.59 -10.56
N LYS A 57 -30.88 5.38 -11.02
CA LYS A 57 -31.57 4.13 -10.63
C LYS A 57 -31.57 3.91 -9.12
N TYR A 58 -30.53 4.37 -8.42
CA TYR A 58 -30.35 4.17 -6.98
C TYR A 58 -30.65 5.40 -6.12
N GLU A 59 -30.99 6.54 -6.74
CA GLU A 59 -31.25 7.82 -6.06
C GLU A 59 -32.16 7.72 -4.81
N PRO A 60 -33.26 6.93 -4.80
CA PRO A 60 -34.10 6.80 -3.61
C PRO A 60 -33.41 6.24 -2.36
N TRP A 61 -32.25 5.59 -2.51
CA TRP A 61 -31.45 5.02 -1.42
C TRP A 61 -30.17 5.80 -1.13
N LEU A 62 -29.91 6.89 -1.85
CA LEU A 62 -28.76 7.76 -1.63
C LEU A 62 -29.15 8.92 -0.71
N ALA A 63 -28.28 9.26 0.22
CA ALA A 63 -28.45 10.46 1.03
C ALA A 63 -28.15 11.73 0.23
N TYR A 64 -27.21 11.62 -0.72
CA TYR A 64 -26.88 12.71 -1.65
C TYR A 64 -26.17 12.15 -2.88
N TRP A 65 -26.41 12.77 -4.03
CA TRP A 65 -25.52 12.61 -5.17
C TRP A 65 -25.46 13.89 -6.01
N VAL A 66 -24.37 14.03 -6.78
CA VAL A 66 -24.23 15.10 -7.78
C VAL A 66 -23.33 14.61 -8.92
N SER A 67 -23.57 15.10 -10.14
CA SER A 67 -22.67 14.94 -11.28
C SER A 67 -22.26 16.33 -11.79
N GLU A 68 -20.98 16.65 -11.61
CA GLU A 68 -20.39 17.93 -12.02
C GLU A 68 -18.87 17.76 -12.20
N PRO A 69 -18.22 18.56 -13.06
CA PRO A 69 -16.77 18.51 -13.21
C PRO A 69 -16.01 18.58 -11.87
N ASP A 70 -14.96 17.77 -11.76
CA ASP A 70 -14.05 17.78 -10.61
C ASP A 70 -12.59 18.01 -11.04
N LYS A 71 -11.69 18.05 -10.05
CA LYS A 71 -10.24 18.24 -10.24
C LYS A 71 -9.50 16.92 -9.99
N GLY A 72 -10.19 15.80 -10.14
CA GLY A 72 -9.73 14.48 -9.80
C GLY A 72 -10.40 13.89 -8.54
N GLN A 73 -10.07 12.62 -8.31
CA GLN A 73 -10.67 11.76 -7.28
C GLN A 73 -10.58 12.33 -5.86
N ALA A 74 -9.46 12.93 -5.48
CA ALA A 74 -9.31 13.54 -4.15
C ALA A 74 -10.31 14.69 -3.93
N HIS A 75 -10.54 15.52 -4.96
CA HIS A 75 -11.54 16.58 -4.92
C HIS A 75 -12.96 16.01 -4.78
N ALA A 76 -13.31 14.97 -5.53
CA ALA A 76 -14.60 14.30 -5.41
C ALA A 76 -14.83 13.71 -4.01
N VAL A 77 -13.84 12.98 -3.47
CA VAL A 77 -13.90 12.45 -2.10
C VAL A 77 -14.06 13.58 -1.08
N ASN A 78 -13.29 14.66 -1.21
CA ASN A 78 -13.38 15.82 -0.32
C ASN A 78 -14.76 16.50 -0.37
N LYS A 79 -15.37 16.65 -1.56
CA LYS A 79 -16.75 17.16 -1.68
C LYS A 79 -17.73 16.29 -0.89
N GLY A 80 -17.61 14.97 -1.02
CA GLY A 80 -18.46 14.02 -0.30
C GLY A 80 -18.24 14.07 1.21
N LEU A 81 -16.99 14.07 1.66
CA LEU A 81 -16.65 14.12 3.10
C LEU A 81 -17.11 15.42 3.76
N LYS A 82 -17.14 16.55 3.04
CA LYS A 82 -17.69 17.82 3.54
C LYS A 82 -19.21 17.78 3.75
N ARG A 83 -19.92 16.88 3.06
CA ARG A 83 -21.37 16.67 3.22
C ARG A 83 -21.71 15.57 4.21
N ALA A 84 -20.76 14.69 4.49
CA ALA A 84 -20.95 13.58 5.41
C ALA A 84 -21.25 14.07 6.84
N THR A 85 -22.24 13.44 7.48
CA THR A 85 -22.67 13.76 8.85
C THR A 85 -22.53 12.59 9.81
N GLY A 86 -22.00 11.46 9.34
CA GLY A 86 -21.74 10.27 10.15
C GLY A 86 -20.56 10.43 11.10
N HIS A 87 -20.60 9.66 12.18
CA HIS A 87 -19.49 9.58 13.14
C HIS A 87 -18.35 8.69 12.65
N ILE A 88 -18.67 7.79 11.72
CA ILE A 88 -17.72 6.91 11.04
C ILE A 88 -17.79 7.25 9.56
N LEU A 89 -16.63 7.51 8.98
CA LEU A 89 -16.46 7.91 7.59
C LEU A 89 -15.62 6.88 6.85
N ALA A 90 -15.92 6.68 5.59
CA ALA A 90 -15.03 6.00 4.64
C ALA A 90 -15.33 6.48 3.22
N TRP A 91 -14.44 6.13 2.29
CA TRP A 91 -14.76 6.19 0.87
C TRP A 91 -14.41 4.87 0.20
N VAL A 92 -15.13 4.53 -0.86
CA VAL A 92 -14.88 3.36 -1.71
C VAL A 92 -14.91 3.82 -3.16
N ASN A 93 -13.92 3.43 -3.95
CA ASN A 93 -13.84 3.86 -5.34
C ASN A 93 -14.93 3.15 -6.17
N SER A 94 -15.36 3.78 -7.26
CA SER A 94 -16.44 3.28 -8.12
C SER A 94 -16.22 1.89 -8.73
N ASP A 95 -14.99 1.36 -8.66
CA ASP A 95 -14.53 0.05 -9.13
C ASP A 95 -14.27 -0.98 -8.02
N ASP A 96 -14.29 -0.57 -6.76
CA ASP A 96 -14.03 -1.38 -5.56
C ASP A 96 -15.31 -1.79 -4.83
N LEU A 97 -15.24 -2.83 -4.00
CA LEU A 97 -16.43 -3.39 -3.32
C LEU A 97 -16.22 -3.56 -1.82
N TYR A 98 -17.27 -3.41 -1.02
CA TYR A 98 -17.25 -3.89 0.36
C TYR A 98 -17.50 -5.39 0.47
N ALA A 99 -16.80 -6.03 1.40
CA ALA A 99 -17.07 -7.40 1.81
C ALA A 99 -18.37 -7.50 2.60
N LYS A 100 -18.93 -8.70 2.68
CA LYS A 100 -20.17 -8.95 3.44
C LYS A 100 -19.95 -8.54 4.90
N TRP A 101 -20.89 -7.78 5.45
CA TRP A 101 -20.89 -7.29 6.84
C TRP A 101 -19.78 -6.28 7.20
N ALA A 102 -18.97 -5.79 6.24
CA ALA A 102 -17.85 -4.91 6.53
C ALA A 102 -18.25 -3.68 7.36
N ILE A 103 -19.35 -3.00 7.00
CA ILE A 103 -19.82 -1.82 7.73
C ILE A 103 -20.30 -2.19 9.15
N HIS A 104 -20.95 -3.35 9.31
CA HIS A 104 -21.42 -3.83 10.61
C HIS A 104 -20.26 -4.12 11.56
N GLU A 105 -19.25 -4.85 11.08
CA GLU A 105 -18.03 -5.21 11.82
C GLU A 105 -17.30 -3.94 12.29
N VAL A 106 -17.10 -2.98 11.39
CA VAL A 106 -16.44 -1.71 11.70
C VAL A 106 -17.21 -0.90 12.74
N ALA A 107 -18.52 -0.74 12.54
CA ALA A 107 -19.34 0.05 13.46
C ALA A 107 -19.38 -0.57 14.86
N GLN A 108 -19.48 -1.90 14.95
CA GLN A 108 -19.42 -2.60 16.23
C GLN A 108 -18.06 -2.42 16.91
N TYR A 109 -16.97 -2.58 16.16
CA TYR A 109 -15.61 -2.45 16.68
C TYR A 109 -15.34 -1.04 17.21
N LEU A 110 -15.59 -0.01 16.39
CA LEU A 110 -15.35 1.38 16.79
C LEU A 110 -16.27 1.80 17.94
N ARG A 111 -17.48 1.27 18.05
CA ARG A 111 -18.33 1.56 19.21
C ARG A 111 -17.71 1.07 20.52
N GLN A 112 -17.14 -0.13 20.51
CA GLN A 112 -16.52 -0.75 21.68
C GLN A 112 -15.15 -0.14 22.02
N ASN A 113 -14.48 0.46 21.03
CA ASN A 113 -13.13 1.02 21.16
C ASN A 113 -13.13 2.51 20.81
N ARG A 114 -13.48 3.35 21.80
CA ARG A 114 -13.62 4.82 21.62
C ARG A 114 -12.30 5.55 21.45
N ASP A 115 -11.20 4.93 21.85
CA ASP A 115 -9.83 5.38 21.71
C ASP A 115 -9.29 5.20 20.28
N ILE A 116 -9.87 4.29 19.49
CA ILE A 116 -9.47 4.06 18.10
C ILE A 116 -10.13 5.07 17.16
N ASP A 117 -9.30 5.64 16.28
CA ASP A 117 -9.68 6.70 15.34
C ASP A 117 -9.70 6.23 13.89
N VAL A 118 -8.76 5.35 13.51
CA VAL A 118 -8.66 4.77 12.16
C VAL A 118 -8.63 3.26 12.29
N LEU A 119 -9.61 2.59 11.69
CA LEU A 119 -9.71 1.14 11.65
C LEU A 119 -9.52 0.67 10.22
N TYR A 120 -8.63 -0.29 10.01
CA TYR A 120 -8.41 -0.89 8.70
C TYR A 120 -8.35 -2.40 8.79
N GLY A 121 -8.74 -3.06 7.71
CA GLY A 121 -8.75 -4.52 7.63
C GLY A 121 -8.03 -5.08 6.42
N ASP A 122 -8.32 -6.35 6.16
CA ASP A 122 -7.79 -7.09 5.03
C ASP A 122 -8.53 -6.73 3.74
N CYS A 123 -7.82 -6.81 2.63
CA CYS A 123 -8.33 -6.53 1.30
C CYS A 123 -8.07 -7.73 0.37
N LEU A 124 -9.00 -8.04 -0.52
CA LEU A 124 -8.84 -9.09 -1.52
C LEU A 124 -8.83 -8.50 -2.92
N PHE A 125 -7.71 -8.65 -3.62
CA PHE A 125 -7.59 -8.19 -5.00
C PHE A 125 -8.35 -9.14 -5.92
N ILE A 126 -9.16 -8.57 -6.80
CA ILE A 126 -9.98 -9.29 -7.79
C ILE A 126 -9.68 -8.79 -9.21
N ASN A 127 -9.90 -9.62 -10.22
CA ASN A 127 -9.85 -9.19 -11.62
C ASN A 127 -11.19 -8.61 -12.08
N LEU A 128 -11.29 -8.24 -13.36
CA LEU A 128 -12.53 -7.77 -14.00
C LEU A 128 -13.71 -8.74 -13.83
N ASP A 129 -13.47 -10.06 -13.85
CA ASP A 129 -14.49 -11.10 -13.68
C ASP A 129 -14.84 -11.39 -12.19
N GLY A 130 -14.28 -10.64 -11.24
CA GLY A 130 -14.42 -10.92 -9.80
C GLY A 130 -13.61 -12.11 -9.29
N LYS A 131 -12.73 -12.70 -10.10
CA LYS A 131 -11.84 -13.80 -9.68
C LYS A 131 -10.76 -13.27 -8.74
N LYS A 132 -10.55 -14.02 -7.65
CA LYS A 132 -9.57 -13.72 -6.61
C LYS A 132 -8.14 -13.81 -7.18
N ILE A 133 -7.36 -12.74 -7.00
CA ILE A 133 -5.96 -12.65 -7.40
C ILE A 133 -5.04 -12.80 -6.19
N LYS A 134 -5.23 -11.95 -5.17
CA LYS A 134 -4.31 -11.85 -4.03
C LYS A 134 -5.04 -11.39 -2.77
N TYR A 135 -4.87 -12.13 -1.70
CA TYR A 135 -5.30 -11.70 -0.37
C TYR A 135 -4.20 -10.82 0.25
N VAL A 136 -4.55 -9.59 0.60
CA VAL A 136 -3.66 -8.60 1.23
C VAL A 136 -4.05 -8.50 2.68
N ARG A 137 -3.21 -9.09 3.55
CA ARG A 137 -3.34 -8.91 4.99
C ARG A 137 -2.84 -7.54 5.40
N GLY A 138 -3.57 -6.89 6.28
CA GLY A 138 -3.07 -5.74 7.02
C GLY A 138 -1.93 -6.13 7.95
N PHE A 139 -1.42 -5.14 8.66
CA PHE A 139 -0.39 -5.32 9.68
C PHE A 139 -0.80 -4.62 10.96
N ASP A 140 -0.41 -5.16 12.11
CA ASP A 140 -0.59 -4.47 13.39
C ASP A 140 0.02 -3.08 13.32
N TYR A 141 -0.77 -2.08 13.70
CA TYR A 141 -0.36 -0.70 13.61
C TYR A 141 0.93 -0.45 14.42
N SER A 142 1.87 0.25 13.79
CA SER A 142 2.90 0.98 14.50
C SER A 142 3.25 2.24 13.70
N PRO A 143 3.65 3.34 14.36
CA PRO A 143 4.04 4.57 13.68
C PRO A 143 5.13 4.36 12.62
N ILE A 144 5.99 3.36 12.83
CA ILE A 144 7.08 3.01 11.91
C ILE A 144 6.54 2.22 10.71
N ARG A 145 5.55 1.34 10.90
CA ARG A 145 5.03 0.48 9.84
C ARG A 145 4.30 1.26 8.75
N LEU A 146 3.70 2.42 9.04
CA LEU A 146 3.14 3.26 7.98
C LEU A 146 4.20 3.77 7.00
N PHE A 147 5.46 3.92 7.41
CA PHE A 147 6.55 4.33 6.50
C PHE A 147 7.07 3.19 5.62
N VAL A 148 6.73 1.94 5.92
CA VAL A 148 7.25 0.76 5.22
C VAL A 148 6.16 -0.18 4.69
N GLY A 149 4.89 0.12 4.95
CA GLY A 149 3.72 -0.64 4.57
C GLY A 149 2.66 0.26 3.96
N SER A 150 1.62 -0.36 3.38
CA SER A 150 0.47 0.32 2.83
C SER A 150 -0.79 -0.18 3.53
N ILE A 151 -1.66 0.75 3.91
CA ILE A 151 -3.00 0.44 4.38
C ILE A 151 -3.90 0.39 3.14
N PRO A 152 -4.66 -0.71 2.91
CA PRO A 152 -5.61 -0.76 1.81
C PRO A 152 -6.72 0.27 2.03
N GLN A 153 -6.72 1.32 1.21
CA GLN A 153 -7.70 2.41 1.28
C GLN A 153 -9.16 1.92 1.34
N PRO A 154 -9.67 1.05 0.44
CA PRO A 154 -11.08 0.64 0.48
C PRO A 154 -11.43 -0.20 1.72
N SER A 155 -10.44 -0.71 2.46
CA SER A 155 -10.65 -1.41 3.73
C SER A 155 -10.52 -0.50 4.96
N THR A 156 -10.50 0.83 4.79
CA THR A 156 -10.22 1.78 5.85
C THR A 156 -11.42 2.64 6.19
N PHE A 157 -11.71 2.74 7.48
CA PHE A 157 -12.76 3.55 8.08
C PHE A 157 -12.16 4.40 9.18
N PHE A 158 -12.66 5.62 9.35
CA PHE A 158 -12.11 6.54 10.34
C PHE A 158 -13.19 7.40 10.97
N ARG A 159 -12.92 7.93 12.15
CA ARG A 159 -13.83 8.85 12.83
C ARG A 159 -13.82 10.22 12.17
N GLU A 160 -14.98 10.86 12.13
CA GLU A 160 -15.14 12.25 11.69
C GLU A 160 -14.14 13.21 12.32
N ARG A 161 -13.79 13.00 13.60
CA ARG A 161 -12.83 13.86 14.32
C ARG A 161 -11.42 13.89 13.74
N VAL A 162 -11.05 12.97 12.85
CA VAL A 162 -9.75 13.05 12.15
C VAL A 162 -9.71 14.20 11.14
N LEU A 163 -10.87 14.62 10.63
CA LEU A 163 -11.00 15.70 9.65
C LEU A 163 -10.64 17.08 10.21
N LYS A 164 -10.47 17.23 11.55
CA LYS A 164 -9.94 18.49 12.14
C LYS A 164 -8.53 18.82 11.65
N HIS A 165 -7.79 17.86 11.10
CA HIS A 165 -6.48 18.09 10.47
C HIS A 165 -6.55 18.34 8.96
N GLY A 166 -7.75 18.52 8.41
CA GLY A 166 -8.00 18.79 7.00
C GLY A 166 -8.38 17.54 6.20
N PHE A 167 -8.78 17.77 4.95
CA PHE A 167 -9.20 16.75 3.99
C PHE A 167 -8.02 16.19 3.19
N LEU A 168 -8.27 15.39 2.15
CA LEU A 168 -7.22 14.85 1.27
C LEU A 168 -6.51 15.97 0.51
N ASP A 169 -5.20 15.81 0.28
CA ASP A 169 -4.40 16.75 -0.52
C ASP A 169 -4.74 16.59 -2.01
N GLU A 170 -5.51 17.55 -2.55
CA GLU A 170 -5.97 17.55 -3.95
C GLU A 170 -4.85 17.79 -4.97
N SER A 171 -3.62 18.09 -4.52
CA SER A 171 -2.46 18.20 -5.41
C SER A 171 -1.81 16.85 -5.74
N LEU A 172 -2.28 15.76 -5.15
CA LEU A 172 -1.78 14.40 -5.37
C LEU A 172 -2.74 13.60 -6.25
N ASP A 173 -2.19 12.93 -7.26
CA ASP A 173 -2.97 12.14 -8.20
C ASP A 173 -3.14 10.68 -7.74
N TYR A 174 -2.13 10.15 -7.03
CA TYR A 174 -2.03 8.71 -6.74
C TYR A 174 -2.01 8.38 -5.25
N THR A 175 -1.41 9.24 -4.44
CA THR A 175 -1.01 8.90 -3.06
C THR A 175 -1.69 9.74 -1.99
N PHE A 176 -2.83 10.36 -2.32
CA PHE A 176 -3.59 11.21 -1.40
C PHE A 176 -4.12 10.45 -0.17
N ASP A 177 -4.40 9.16 -0.29
CA ASP A 177 -4.77 8.27 0.81
C ASP A 177 -3.57 8.04 1.73
N TYR A 178 -2.41 7.74 1.15
CA TYR A 178 -1.18 7.51 1.89
C TYR A 178 -0.69 8.77 2.62
N GLU A 179 -0.77 9.93 1.95
CA GLU A 179 -0.53 11.24 2.57
C GLU A 179 -1.41 11.42 3.81
N PHE A 180 -2.71 11.13 3.69
CA PHE A 180 -3.65 11.30 4.78
C PHE A 180 -3.29 10.40 5.96
N TRP A 181 -2.97 9.12 5.73
CA TRP A 181 -2.53 8.21 6.79
C TRP A 181 -1.24 8.67 7.46
N LEU A 182 -0.25 9.13 6.70
CA LEU A 182 1.00 9.65 7.24
C LEU A 182 0.79 10.93 8.07
N ARG A 183 -0.12 11.80 7.64
CA ARG A 183 -0.48 13.02 8.39
C ARG A 183 -1.20 12.70 9.70
N LEU A 184 -2.00 11.64 9.74
CA LEU A 184 -2.71 11.22 10.96
C LEU A 184 -1.83 10.37 11.91
N ASN A 185 -0.76 9.76 11.41
CA ASN A 185 0.08 8.77 12.11
C ASN A 185 0.52 9.18 13.52
N ASP A 186 1.00 10.41 13.71
CA ASP A 186 1.55 10.84 15.00
C ASP A 186 0.47 11.47 15.91
N ARG A 187 -0.80 11.46 15.49
CA ARG A 187 -1.89 12.25 16.10
C ARG A 187 -3.09 11.41 16.54
N TYR A 188 -3.25 10.22 15.99
CA TYR A 188 -4.44 9.39 16.14
C TYR A 188 -4.09 7.92 16.32
N GLN A 189 -5.01 7.18 16.94
CA GLN A 189 -4.85 5.76 17.15
C GLN A 189 -5.40 4.97 15.98
N PHE A 190 -4.51 4.18 15.38
CA PHE A 190 -4.82 3.27 14.29
C PHE A 190 -4.94 1.85 14.84
N LYS A 191 -5.85 1.07 14.24
CA LYS A 191 -6.03 -0.33 14.59
C LYS A 191 -6.24 -1.18 13.35
N TYR A 192 -5.52 -2.29 13.32
CA TYR A 192 -5.75 -3.38 12.38
C TYR A 192 -6.81 -4.34 12.93
N LEU A 193 -7.79 -4.65 12.08
CA LEU A 193 -8.81 -5.67 12.28
C LEU A 193 -8.55 -6.81 11.29
N PRO A 194 -8.24 -8.05 11.73
CA PRO A 194 -7.96 -9.18 10.85
C PRO A 194 -9.24 -9.76 10.22
N THR A 195 -9.98 -8.91 9.50
CA THR A 195 -11.24 -9.19 8.83
C THR A 195 -11.15 -8.67 7.40
N LEU A 196 -11.63 -9.46 6.44
CA LEU A 196 -11.78 -9.01 5.06
C LEU A 196 -12.87 -7.93 5.00
N LEU A 197 -12.50 -6.69 4.71
CA LEU A 197 -13.43 -5.57 4.65
C LEU A 197 -13.75 -5.13 3.23
N SER A 198 -12.85 -5.32 2.27
CA SER A 198 -13.11 -4.91 0.89
C SER A 198 -12.46 -5.81 -0.17
N TYR A 199 -12.93 -5.65 -1.40
CA TYR A 199 -12.32 -6.15 -2.61
C TYR A 199 -11.78 -4.97 -3.41
N PHE A 200 -10.54 -5.09 -3.88
CA PHE A 200 -9.92 -4.09 -4.75
C PHE A 200 -9.84 -4.64 -6.17
N ARG A 201 -10.37 -3.92 -7.16
CA ARG A 201 -10.40 -4.42 -8.54
C ARG A 201 -9.15 -3.99 -9.31
N LEU A 202 -8.44 -4.99 -9.85
CA LEU A 202 -7.29 -4.76 -10.73
C LEU A 202 -7.73 -4.81 -12.20
N HIS A 203 -7.53 -3.70 -12.90
CA HIS A 203 -7.72 -3.56 -14.34
C HIS A 203 -6.76 -2.51 -14.93
N GLU A 204 -6.64 -2.48 -16.26
CA GLU A 204 -5.63 -1.68 -16.97
C GLU A 204 -5.75 -0.17 -16.69
N SER A 205 -6.97 0.35 -16.61
CA SER A 205 -7.24 1.75 -16.28
C SER A 205 -7.17 2.09 -14.79
N SER A 206 -7.01 1.11 -13.89
CA SER A 206 -6.84 1.39 -12.46
C SER A 206 -5.54 2.18 -12.23
N LYS A 207 -5.58 3.22 -11.39
CA LYS A 207 -4.42 4.10 -11.13
C LYS A 207 -3.18 3.34 -10.67
N THR A 208 -3.37 2.25 -9.93
CA THR A 208 -2.30 1.36 -9.48
C THR A 208 -1.56 0.69 -10.63
N VAL A 209 -2.24 0.39 -11.74
CA VAL A 209 -1.67 -0.27 -12.92
C VAL A 209 -1.12 0.76 -13.91
N SER A 210 -1.86 1.81 -14.21
CA SER A 210 -1.50 2.80 -15.24
C SER A 210 -0.50 3.88 -14.79
N GLY A 211 -0.40 4.14 -13.48
CA GLY A 211 0.31 5.30 -12.92
C GLY A 211 1.57 4.98 -12.12
N GLN A 212 2.19 3.81 -12.30
CA GLN A 212 3.23 3.30 -11.40
C GLN A 212 4.40 4.28 -11.16
N LEU A 213 4.92 4.92 -12.21
CA LEU A 213 6.04 5.86 -12.08
C LEU A 213 5.64 7.12 -11.27
N GLY A 214 4.50 7.74 -11.61
CA GLY A 214 3.99 8.93 -10.92
C GLY A 214 3.74 8.66 -9.43
N MET A 215 3.05 7.54 -9.14
CA MET A 215 2.80 7.08 -7.78
C MET A 215 4.08 6.90 -6.95
N GLN A 216 5.14 6.33 -7.52
CA GLN A 216 6.40 6.14 -6.77
C GLN A 216 7.11 7.48 -6.52
N LYS A 217 7.09 8.41 -7.50
CA LYS A 217 7.66 9.76 -7.33
C LYS A 217 6.92 10.55 -6.26
N GLU A 218 5.59 10.51 -6.24
CA GLU A 218 4.80 11.13 -5.16
C GLU A 218 5.09 10.49 -3.81
N THR A 219 5.02 9.14 -3.73
CA THR A 219 5.26 8.38 -2.50
C THR A 219 6.58 8.78 -1.84
N TYR A 220 7.65 8.93 -2.63
CA TYR A 220 8.94 9.34 -2.10
C TYR A 220 8.96 10.75 -1.54
N LYS A 221 8.42 11.73 -2.30
CA LYS A 221 8.33 13.11 -1.82
C LYS A 221 7.57 13.17 -0.51
N LEU A 222 6.48 12.42 -0.39
CA LEU A 222 5.68 12.30 0.82
C LEU A 222 6.45 11.68 1.98
N LEU A 223 7.12 10.55 1.76
CA LEU A 223 7.94 9.88 2.76
C LEU A 223 9.02 10.80 3.32
N LYS A 224 9.75 11.49 2.45
CA LYS A 224 10.83 12.41 2.88
C LYS A 224 10.28 13.57 3.70
N ARG A 225 9.20 14.20 3.23
CA ARG A 225 8.49 15.30 3.92
C ARG A 225 8.00 14.88 5.31
N HIS A 226 7.33 13.73 5.41
CA HIS A 226 6.76 13.26 6.67
C HIS A 226 7.82 12.76 7.64
N LEU A 227 8.86 12.06 7.17
CA LEU A 227 9.94 11.61 8.03
C LEU A 227 10.69 12.78 8.67
N GLN A 228 10.95 13.85 7.90
CA GLN A 228 11.58 15.07 8.44
C GLN A 228 10.79 15.68 9.60
N ASN A 229 9.46 15.68 9.50
CA ASN A 229 8.55 16.30 10.47
C ASN A 229 7.97 15.32 11.52
N SER A 230 8.32 14.04 11.45
CA SER A 230 7.78 13.02 12.37
C SER A 230 8.35 13.16 13.79
N MET A 231 7.56 12.73 14.77
CA MET A 231 7.95 12.68 16.18
C MET A 231 8.93 11.53 16.50
N LEU A 232 9.35 10.77 15.49
CA LEU A 232 10.24 9.62 15.66
C LEU A 232 11.67 10.06 16.07
N PRO A 233 12.38 9.25 16.87
CA PRO A 233 13.79 9.48 17.19
C PRO A 233 14.63 9.68 15.93
N TYR A 234 15.58 10.61 15.97
CA TYR A 234 16.44 10.95 14.81
C TYR A 234 17.11 9.72 14.18
N SER A 235 17.56 8.77 15.00
CA SER A 235 18.17 7.52 14.53
C SER A 235 17.21 6.65 13.73
N ILE A 236 15.92 6.64 14.10
CA ILE A 236 14.86 5.92 13.38
C ILE A 236 14.51 6.66 12.09
N ARG A 237 14.30 7.99 12.17
CA ARG A 237 14.06 8.84 11.00
C ARG A 237 15.13 8.63 9.93
N ARG A 238 16.42 8.73 10.31
CA ARG A 238 17.55 8.54 9.39
C ARG A 238 17.54 7.16 8.74
N ARG A 239 17.25 6.08 9.48
CA ARG A 239 17.15 4.72 8.92
C ARG A 239 16.00 4.61 7.92
N LEU A 240 14.83 5.15 8.25
CA LEU A 240 13.67 5.14 7.36
C LEU A 240 13.91 5.99 6.10
N THR A 241 14.55 7.15 6.23
CA THR A 241 14.94 7.98 5.08
C THR A 241 15.91 7.22 4.18
N THR A 242 16.93 6.58 4.77
CA THR A 242 17.88 5.76 4.02
C THR A 242 17.18 4.62 3.28
N LEU A 243 16.20 3.97 3.91
CA LEU A 243 15.39 2.91 3.28
C LEU A 243 14.53 3.46 2.13
N ALA A 244 13.93 4.65 2.29
CA ALA A 244 13.18 5.31 1.23
C ALA A 244 14.08 5.68 0.04
N ASP A 245 15.28 6.23 0.29
CA ASP A 245 16.27 6.56 -0.75
C ASP A 245 16.72 5.29 -1.52
N TRP A 246 16.99 4.19 -0.80
CA TRP A 246 17.33 2.90 -1.41
C TRP A 246 16.20 2.36 -2.29
N ARG A 247 14.96 2.41 -1.79
CA ARG A 247 13.79 1.95 -2.53
C ARG A 247 13.64 2.72 -3.84
N LEU A 248 13.85 4.04 -3.81
CA LEU A 248 13.81 4.86 -5.01
C LEU A 248 14.93 4.58 -5.99
N ALA A 249 16.17 4.38 -5.52
CA ALA A 249 17.27 4.01 -6.40
C ALA A 249 16.95 2.73 -7.19
N ILE A 250 16.30 1.75 -6.54
CA ILE A 250 15.86 0.51 -7.19
C ILE A 250 14.73 0.77 -8.18
N ILE A 251 13.73 1.57 -7.82
CA ILE A 251 12.59 1.87 -8.69
C ILE A 251 13.04 2.67 -9.93
N ALA A 252 13.82 3.74 -9.75
CA ALA A 252 14.38 4.52 -10.84
C ALA A 252 15.21 3.65 -11.79
N TRP A 253 15.96 2.68 -11.24
CA TRP A 253 16.70 1.70 -12.04
C TRP A 253 15.77 0.75 -12.83
N ILE A 254 14.73 0.18 -12.19
CA ILE A 254 13.75 -0.70 -12.85
C ILE A 254 13.01 0.04 -13.97
N LEU A 255 12.69 1.31 -13.76
CA LEU A 255 11.95 2.14 -14.71
C LEU A 255 12.83 2.79 -15.78
N GLY A 256 14.14 2.51 -15.79
CA GLY A 256 15.07 3.01 -16.81
C GLY A 256 15.48 4.47 -16.65
N GLU A 257 15.14 5.13 -15.55
CA GLU A 257 15.50 6.53 -15.23
C GLU A 257 16.93 6.64 -14.69
N SER A 258 17.89 6.18 -15.51
CA SER A 258 19.31 6.04 -15.13
C SER A 258 20.01 7.34 -14.70
N SER A 259 19.49 8.52 -15.07
CA SER A 259 20.01 9.83 -14.66
C SER A 259 19.71 10.19 -13.21
N GLU A 260 18.63 9.66 -12.61
CA GLU A 260 18.26 9.94 -11.21
C GLU A 260 18.93 8.97 -10.22
N VAL A 261 19.34 7.78 -10.68
CA VAL A 261 19.95 6.73 -9.85
C VAL A 261 21.19 7.21 -9.07
N PRO A 262 22.16 7.95 -9.66
CA PRO A 262 23.33 8.44 -8.93
C PRO A 262 22.98 9.37 -7.77
N MET A 263 21.94 10.20 -7.91
CA MET A 263 21.47 11.12 -6.86
C MET A 263 20.97 10.34 -5.64
N TYR A 264 20.11 9.34 -5.85
CA TYR A 264 19.58 8.51 -4.75
C TYR A 264 20.68 7.66 -4.10
N LEU A 265 21.62 7.12 -4.88
CA LEU A 265 22.77 6.39 -4.36
C LEU A 265 23.75 7.29 -3.59
N SER A 266 23.86 8.58 -3.94
CA SER A 266 24.65 9.56 -3.18
C SER A 266 24.01 9.84 -1.82
N ALA A 267 22.70 10.06 -1.77
CA ALA A 267 21.96 10.26 -0.52
C ALA A 267 22.11 9.04 0.41
N VAL A 268 22.04 7.83 -0.15
CA VAL A 268 22.34 6.59 0.56
C VAL A 268 23.78 6.60 1.11
N LYS A 269 24.78 6.95 0.29
CA LYS A 269 26.19 7.00 0.70
C LYS A 269 26.42 7.99 1.85
N GLU A 270 25.86 9.19 1.76
CA GLU A 270 25.92 10.22 2.81
C GLU A 270 25.34 9.70 4.14
N HIS A 271 24.21 9.00 4.08
CA HIS A 271 23.62 8.37 5.25
C HIS A 271 24.43 7.18 5.80
N LEU A 272 25.29 6.54 5.00
CA LEU A 272 26.12 5.40 5.42
C LEU A 272 27.49 5.81 5.98
N ILE A 273 28.02 6.99 5.60
CA ILE A 273 29.35 7.47 6.01
C ILE A 273 29.47 7.66 7.54
N HIS A 274 28.36 7.87 8.26
CA HIS A 274 28.38 8.18 9.70
C HIS A 274 28.17 7.00 10.70
N LYS A 275 28.48 5.73 10.36
CA LYS A 275 28.87 4.61 11.28
C LYS A 275 28.49 3.21 10.72
N ILE A 276 29.53 2.40 10.51
CA ILE A 276 29.63 0.93 10.68
C ILE A 276 29.04 -0.02 9.60
N SER A 277 29.99 -0.71 8.94
CA SER A 277 29.98 -2.01 8.23
C SER A 277 28.64 -2.68 7.83
N PHE A 278 28.40 -2.69 6.52
CA PHE A 278 27.30 -3.37 5.85
C PHE A 278 27.65 -4.81 5.42
N ILE A 279 26.91 -5.80 5.91
CA ILE A 279 26.72 -7.11 5.23
C ILE A 279 25.21 -7.42 5.00
N GLN A 280 24.30 -6.52 5.35
CA GLN A 280 22.91 -6.91 5.65
C GLN A 280 21.80 -6.26 4.79
N ALA A 281 22.09 -5.79 3.57
CA ALA A 281 21.08 -5.14 2.69
C ALA A 281 20.19 -6.10 1.89
N GLY A 282 20.59 -7.35 1.69
CA GLY A 282 20.17 -8.14 0.52
C GLY A 282 18.78 -8.81 0.54
N VAL A 283 17.90 -8.54 1.51
CA VAL A 283 16.70 -9.37 1.72
C VAL A 283 15.36 -8.62 1.58
N PHE A 284 15.36 -7.29 1.40
CA PHE A 284 14.10 -6.53 1.43
C PHE A 284 13.32 -6.44 0.11
N THR A 285 13.84 -6.99 -0.99
CA THR A 285 13.23 -6.88 -2.33
C THR A 285 11.95 -7.72 -2.52
N PHE A 286 11.58 -8.58 -1.57
CA PHE A 286 10.48 -9.53 -1.75
C PHE A 286 9.08 -9.00 -1.41
N ILE A 287 8.95 -7.85 -0.75
CA ILE A 287 7.65 -7.40 -0.21
C ILE A 287 6.86 -6.54 -1.22
N PHE A 288 7.50 -5.95 -2.24
CA PHE A 288 6.89 -4.86 -3.00
C PHE A 288 6.93 -4.95 -4.53
N ILE A 289 7.33 -6.08 -5.12
CA ILE A 289 7.23 -6.29 -6.57
C ILE A 289 6.08 -7.27 -6.88
N PRO A 290 4.82 -6.82 -6.99
CA PRO A 290 3.91 -7.42 -7.94
C PRO A 290 4.14 -6.75 -9.30
N SER A 291 4.26 -7.54 -10.36
CA SER A 291 4.25 -7.13 -11.78
C SER A 291 5.60 -6.84 -12.45
N ILE A 292 6.38 -7.91 -12.69
CA ILE A 292 7.16 -8.01 -13.93
C ILE A 292 6.55 -9.17 -14.72
N LYS A 293 5.54 -8.86 -15.53
CA LYS A 293 5.10 -9.71 -16.63
C LYS A 293 5.20 -8.82 -17.87
N HIS A 294 5.96 -9.26 -18.87
CA HIS A 294 6.25 -8.58 -20.14
C HIS A 294 7.54 -7.75 -20.24
N MET A 295 8.68 -8.31 -19.83
CA MET A 295 9.93 -8.02 -20.55
C MET A 295 10.24 -9.18 -21.49
N SER A 296 10.21 -8.93 -22.80
CA SER A 296 10.63 -9.92 -23.79
C SER A 296 12.14 -10.15 -23.69
N CYS A 297 12.59 -11.39 -23.90
CA CYS A 297 13.98 -11.85 -23.75
C CYS A 297 15.02 -11.09 -24.61
N VAL A 298 14.61 -10.18 -25.49
CA VAL A 298 15.49 -9.43 -26.39
C VAL A 298 16.13 -8.22 -25.69
N ASP A 299 15.43 -7.58 -24.74
CA ASP A 299 15.98 -6.44 -23.97
C ASP A 299 16.96 -6.88 -22.86
N ILE A 300 16.88 -8.14 -22.44
CA ILE A 300 17.68 -8.70 -21.35
C ILE A 300 19.17 -8.77 -21.70
N ARG A 301 19.53 -8.96 -22.98
CA ARG A 301 20.95 -8.99 -23.40
C ARG A 301 21.61 -7.61 -23.46
N LYS A 302 20.83 -6.53 -23.62
CA LYS A 302 21.36 -5.15 -23.57
C LYS A 302 21.66 -4.69 -22.13
N ASN A 303 20.97 -5.26 -21.14
CA ASN A 303 21.11 -4.91 -19.73
C ASN A 303 22.39 -5.44 -19.04
N ASP A 304 23.14 -6.34 -19.65
CA ASP A 304 24.40 -6.86 -19.11
C ASP A 304 25.48 -5.76 -19.00
N THR A 305 25.48 -4.84 -19.97
CA THR A 305 26.29 -3.61 -19.96
C THR A 305 25.87 -2.62 -18.86
N LEU A 306 24.58 -2.57 -18.51
CA LEU A 306 24.02 -1.69 -17.49
C LEU A 306 24.32 -2.19 -16.08
N ILE A 307 24.27 -3.50 -15.87
CA ILE A 307 24.69 -4.15 -14.62
C ILE A 307 26.19 -3.95 -14.39
N ARG A 308 27.02 -4.04 -15.44
CA ARG A 308 28.46 -3.68 -15.36
C ARG A 308 28.66 -2.23 -14.95
N LYS A 309 28.00 -1.27 -15.60
CA LYS A 309 28.06 0.17 -15.25
C LYS A 309 27.56 0.47 -13.84
N PHE A 310 26.51 -0.22 -13.37
CA PHE A 310 26.02 -0.10 -11.99
C PHE A 310 27.07 -0.59 -10.97
N CYS A 311 27.71 -1.73 -11.25
CA CYS A 311 28.77 -2.30 -10.43
C CYS A 311 30.07 -1.48 -10.44
N GLU A 312 30.31 -0.64 -11.44
CA GLU A 312 31.46 0.28 -11.49
C GLU A 312 31.38 1.37 -10.41
N HIS A 313 30.18 1.75 -9.97
CA HIS A 313 29.94 2.80 -8.96
C HIS A 313 29.96 2.30 -7.50
N ILE A 314 30.21 1.00 -7.31
CA ILE A 314 30.24 0.31 -6.01
C ILE A 314 31.72 0.09 -5.59
N PRO A 315 32.14 0.49 -4.38
CA PRO A 315 33.51 0.32 -3.91
C PRO A 315 34.00 -1.14 -3.96
N VAL A 316 35.25 -1.34 -4.40
CA VAL A 316 35.87 -2.65 -4.74
C VAL A 316 35.77 -3.67 -3.61
N ARG A 317 35.84 -3.25 -2.33
CA ARG A 317 35.72 -4.14 -1.16
C ARG A 317 34.35 -4.82 -0.98
N SER A 318 33.31 -4.37 -1.68
CA SER A 318 31.95 -4.94 -1.62
C SER A 318 31.54 -5.75 -2.85
N LYS A 319 32.39 -5.82 -3.89
CA LYS A 319 32.01 -6.40 -5.19
C LYS A 319 31.77 -7.91 -5.11
N SER A 320 32.58 -8.71 -4.44
CA SER A 320 32.45 -10.18 -4.51
C SER A 320 31.19 -10.72 -3.81
N THR A 321 30.85 -10.22 -2.63
CA THR A 321 29.73 -10.75 -1.83
C THR A 321 28.37 -10.19 -2.24
N LEU A 322 28.32 -8.92 -2.64
CA LEU A 322 27.07 -8.29 -3.09
C LEU A 322 26.73 -8.73 -4.52
N MET A 323 27.72 -8.86 -5.42
CA MET A 323 27.52 -9.35 -6.77
C MET A 323 27.10 -10.82 -6.80
N MET A 324 27.69 -11.69 -5.97
CA MET A 324 27.26 -13.08 -5.85
C MET A 324 25.83 -13.21 -5.29
N LYS A 325 25.42 -12.33 -4.37
CA LYS A 325 24.06 -12.32 -3.83
C LYS A 325 23.04 -11.82 -4.86
N LEU A 326 23.32 -10.72 -5.55
CA LEU A 326 22.47 -10.17 -6.60
C LEU A 326 22.36 -11.12 -7.80
N LEU A 327 23.47 -11.74 -8.24
CA LEU A 327 23.46 -12.77 -9.28
C LEU A 327 22.67 -14.00 -8.83
N SER A 328 22.86 -14.48 -7.59
CA SER A 328 22.09 -15.62 -7.08
C SER A 328 20.58 -15.34 -7.01
N GLN A 329 20.17 -14.12 -6.67
CA GLN A 329 18.76 -13.69 -6.66
C GLN A 329 18.20 -13.51 -8.07
N TYR A 330 19.00 -13.00 -9.00
CA TYR A 330 18.65 -12.89 -10.42
C TYR A 330 18.43 -14.28 -11.05
N TYR A 331 19.34 -15.24 -10.82
CA TYR A 331 19.19 -16.62 -11.29
C TYR A 331 18.06 -17.38 -10.58
N LEU A 332 17.78 -17.11 -9.30
CA LEU A 332 16.60 -17.67 -8.61
C LEU A 332 15.28 -17.20 -9.26
N THR A 333 15.24 -15.93 -9.68
CA THR A 333 14.06 -15.34 -10.32
C THR A 333 13.83 -15.96 -11.71
N LEU A 334 14.91 -16.16 -12.49
CA LEU A 334 14.87 -16.88 -13.78
C LEU A 334 14.48 -18.36 -13.63
N ALA A 335 14.85 -19.01 -12.53
CA ALA A 335 14.52 -20.42 -12.26
C ALA A 335 13.04 -20.61 -11.90
N VAL A 336 12.42 -19.62 -11.25
CA VAL A 336 10.97 -19.63 -10.92
C VAL A 336 10.12 -19.37 -12.17
N GLU A 337 10.63 -18.65 -13.16
CA GLU A 337 9.93 -18.38 -14.43
C GLU A 337 9.91 -19.59 -15.38
N LYS A 338 10.91 -20.47 -15.33
CA LYS A 338 10.89 -21.73 -16.10
C LYS A 338 10.12 -22.80 -15.32
N LYS A 339 8.88 -23.07 -15.72
CA LYS A 339 8.02 -24.16 -15.20
C LYS A 339 8.68 -25.55 -15.29
N SER A 340 9.60 -25.90 -14.39
CA SER A 340 9.95 -27.29 -14.07
C SER A 340 10.49 -27.42 -12.64
N PRO A 341 9.61 -27.69 -11.66
CA PRO A 341 10.00 -27.86 -10.24
C PRO A 341 10.79 -29.16 -9.96
N ILE A 342 10.79 -30.11 -10.89
CA ILE A 342 11.19 -31.51 -10.62
C ILE A 342 12.71 -31.72 -10.65
N LEU A 343 13.47 -30.87 -11.34
CA LEU A 343 14.93 -30.98 -11.39
C LEU A 343 15.66 -30.33 -10.21
N PHE A 344 15.01 -29.44 -9.44
CA PHE A 344 15.62 -28.77 -8.29
C PHE A 344 15.55 -29.60 -7.00
N ILE A 345 14.46 -30.35 -6.81
CA ILE A 345 14.22 -31.13 -5.58
C ILE A 345 15.22 -32.28 -5.41
N LYS A 346 15.73 -32.87 -6.51
CA LYS A 346 16.74 -33.94 -6.43
C LYS A 346 18.16 -33.42 -6.15
N GLY A 347 18.45 -32.15 -6.39
CA GLY A 347 19.78 -31.55 -6.16
C GLY A 347 19.95 -30.91 -4.78
N VAL A 348 18.89 -30.34 -4.19
CA VAL A 348 19.00 -29.54 -2.96
C VAL A 348 18.88 -30.36 -1.67
N ALA A 349 18.24 -31.52 -1.70
CA ALA A 349 18.10 -32.39 -0.52
C ALA A 349 19.43 -32.97 0.01
N LYS A 350 20.55 -32.82 -0.73
CA LYS A 350 21.89 -33.26 -0.30
C LYS A 350 22.82 -32.13 0.14
N ASN A 351 22.35 -30.88 0.24
CA ASN A 351 23.23 -29.76 0.56
C ASN A 351 23.13 -29.35 2.06
N PRO A 352 24.14 -29.66 2.90
CA PRO A 352 24.14 -29.39 4.35
C PRO A 352 24.15 -27.90 4.72
N PHE A 353 24.22 -26.98 3.74
CA PHE A 353 24.18 -25.53 3.97
C PHE A 353 22.76 -24.98 4.22
N TYR A 354 21.71 -25.66 3.77
CA TYR A 354 20.32 -25.16 3.88
C TYR A 354 19.79 -25.19 5.32
N SER A 355 20.11 -26.23 6.08
CA SER A 355 19.79 -26.36 7.51
C SER A 355 20.56 -25.36 8.37
N MET A 356 21.81 -25.05 8.00
CA MET A 356 22.64 -24.05 8.68
C MET A 356 22.13 -22.61 8.47
N MET A 357 21.47 -22.31 7.34
CA MET A 357 20.93 -20.99 7.04
C MET A 357 19.71 -20.62 7.91
N LEU A 358 18.83 -21.57 8.22
CA LEU A 358 17.64 -21.34 9.06
C LEU A 358 18.00 -21.11 10.54
N VAL A 359 18.97 -21.86 11.06
CA VAL A 359 19.49 -21.67 12.43
C VAL A 359 20.24 -20.34 12.56
N LYS A 360 21.05 -19.99 11.54
CA LYS A 360 21.73 -18.68 11.50
C LYS A 360 20.76 -17.51 11.36
N ARG A 361 19.63 -17.67 10.65
CA ARG A 361 18.57 -16.64 10.54
C ARG A 361 17.97 -16.26 11.90
N ARG A 362 17.73 -17.24 12.77
CA ARG A 362 17.16 -17.04 14.13
C ARG A 362 18.16 -16.36 15.08
N ILE A 363 19.44 -16.78 15.02
CA ILE A 363 20.54 -16.21 15.82
C ILE A 363 20.98 -14.82 15.32
N TRP A 364 20.74 -14.51 14.04
CA TRP A 364 21.15 -13.26 13.41
C TRP A 364 20.13 -12.13 13.58
N LEU A 365 18.83 -12.44 13.48
CA LEU A 365 17.77 -11.52 13.88
C LEU A 365 17.94 -11.10 15.35
N SER A 366 18.49 -12.00 16.21
CA SER A 366 18.74 -11.69 17.63
C SER A 366 19.89 -10.77 17.93
N ARG A 367 20.77 -10.57 16.95
CA ARG A 367 21.90 -9.64 17.05
C ARG A 367 21.58 -8.27 16.46
N ILE A 368 20.69 -8.17 15.47
CA ILE A 368 20.28 -6.88 14.85
C ILE A 368 19.31 -6.11 15.74
N PHE A 369 18.40 -6.82 16.42
CA PHE A 369 17.33 -6.22 17.23
C PHE A 369 17.60 -6.35 18.74
N LYS A 370 18.88 -6.48 19.12
CA LYS A 370 19.30 -6.56 20.52
C LYS A 370 18.98 -5.22 21.20
N GLY A 371 18.08 -5.25 22.20
CA GLY A 371 17.59 -4.06 22.90
C GLY A 371 16.19 -3.57 22.49
N LEU A 372 15.56 -4.20 21.49
CA LEU A 372 14.13 -3.98 21.20
C LEU A 372 13.27 -4.95 22.01
N PRO A 373 12.17 -4.49 22.63
CA PRO A 373 11.20 -5.36 23.31
C PRO A 373 10.77 -6.54 22.43
N TRP A 374 10.59 -7.72 23.03
CA TRP A 374 10.15 -8.93 22.33
C TRP A 374 8.82 -8.77 21.56
N GLU A 375 8.00 -7.80 21.94
CA GLU A 375 6.77 -7.47 21.19
C GLU A 375 7.05 -6.78 19.85
N LEU A 376 8.15 -6.00 19.72
CA LEU A 376 8.61 -5.45 18.43
C LEU A 376 9.23 -6.53 17.52
N TRP A 377 9.71 -7.62 18.10
CA TRP A 377 10.26 -8.75 17.35
C TRP A 377 9.23 -9.51 16.53
N LYS A 378 8.04 -9.74 17.09
CA LYS A 378 6.92 -10.37 16.38
C LYS A 378 6.42 -9.53 15.20
N THR A 379 6.71 -8.23 15.21
CA THR A 379 6.20 -7.28 14.21
C THR A 379 7.05 -7.17 12.94
N LEU A 380 8.26 -7.74 12.92
CA LEU A 380 9.23 -7.60 11.81
C LEU A 380 9.46 -8.87 10.99
N ILE A 381 9.00 -10.03 11.50
CA ILE A 381 8.99 -11.34 10.84
C ILE A 381 7.60 -11.54 10.26
#